data_AF-A8GZT6-F1
#
_entry.id   AF-A8GZT6-F1
#
_cell.length_a   1.000
_cell.length_b   1.000
_cell.length_c   1.000
_cell.angle_alpha   90.00
_cell.angle_beta   90.00
_cell.angle_gamma   90.00
#
_symmetry.space_group_name_H-M   'P 1'
#
loop_
_entity.id
_entity.type
_entity.pdbx_description
1 polymer ?
#
loop_
_entity_poly.entity_id
_entity_poly.type
_entity_poly.pdbx_seq_one_letter_code
_entity_poly.pdbx_strand_id
1 'polypeptide(L)' 'MNRLNIPSDNWLKITTEFGKLFHGPVGNLEELTDYCEHLDKRRRHFANSCQYLQVG' A
#
# COMPACT_ATOMS: atom_id res chain seq x y z
N MET A 1 0.65 -2.41 22.35
CA MET A 1 -0.22 -1.66 21.41
C MET A 1 0.60 -0.53 20.77
N ASN A 2 1.57 -0.81 19.90
CA ASN A 2 2.39 0.24 19.25
C ASN A 2 2.98 -0.30 17.95
N ARG A 3 2.13 -0.80 17.05
CA ARG A 3 2.65 -1.56 15.90
C ARG A 3 3.32 -0.68 14.84
N LEU A 4 3.22 0.65 14.91
CA LEU A 4 3.77 1.53 13.87
C LEU A 4 4.39 2.87 14.32
N ASN A 5 4.31 3.30 15.59
CA ASN A 5 4.82 4.60 16.07
C ASN A 5 4.55 5.79 15.11
N ILE A 6 3.35 5.84 14.54
CA ILE A 6 2.94 6.92 13.63
C ILE A 6 2.23 7.99 14.48
N PRO A 7 2.69 9.26 14.46
CA PRO A 7 2.02 10.36 15.15
C PRO A 7 0.56 10.54 14.68
N SER A 8 -0.32 11.02 15.57
CA SER A 8 -1.73 11.23 15.25
C SER A 8 -1.97 12.16 14.06
N ASP A 9 -1.15 13.20 13.91
CA ASP A 9 -1.25 14.12 12.77
C ASP A 9 -0.94 13.41 11.45
N ASN A 10 0.03 12.49 11.45
CA ASN A 10 0.35 11.68 10.29
C ASN A 10 -0.78 10.70 9.97
N TRP A 11 -1.44 10.14 11.00
CA TRP A 11 -2.64 9.33 10.79
C TRP A 11 -3.77 10.12 10.15
N LEU A 12 -4.05 11.33 10.67
CA LEU A 12 -5.08 12.20 10.12
C LEU A 12 -4.78 12.56 8.66
N LYS A 13 -3.53 12.87 8.34
CA LYS A 13 -3.11 13.15 6.98
C LYS A 13 -3.29 11.96 6.05
N ILE A 14 -2.86 10.76 6.47
CA ILE A 14 -3.00 9.54 5.67
C ILE A 14 -4.48 9.25 5.38
N THR A 15 -5.37 9.41 6.36
CA THR A 15 -6.81 9.10 6.19
C THR A 15 -7.57 10.15 5.38
N THR A 16 -7.15 11.42 5.41
CA THR A 16 -7.84 12.52 4.71
C THR A 16 -7.25 12.84 3.34
N GLU A 17 -5.96 12.56 3.13
CA GLU A 17 -5.24 12.90 1.91
C GLU A 17 -4.75 11.66 1.14
N PHE A 18 -5.28 10.47 1.44
CA PHE A 18 -4.80 9.20 0.89
C PHE A 18 -4.53 9.25 -0.63
N GLY A 19 -5.53 9.61 -1.43
CA GLY A 19 -5.40 9.68 -2.90
C GLY A 19 -4.47 10.79 -3.41
N LYS A 20 -4.14 11.79 -2.59
CA LYS A 20 -3.15 12.83 -2.91
C LYS A 20 -1.74 12.42 -2.52
N LEU A 21 -1.57 11.54 -1.53
CA LEU A 21 -0.28 11.07 -1.04
C LEU A 21 0.25 9.87 -1.82
N PHE A 22 -0.66 8.99 -2.29
CA PHE A 22 -0.30 7.79 -3.04
C PHE A 22 -0.74 7.93 -4.49
N HIS A 23 0.24 7.93 -5.41
CA HIS A 23 -0.01 8.09 -6.87
C HIS A 23 0.21 6.79 -7.65
N GLY A 24 0.58 5.71 -6.96
CA GLY A 24 0.75 4.38 -7.55
C GLY A 24 -0.26 3.39 -6.97
N PRO A 25 -0.32 2.16 -7.51
CA PRO A 25 -1.24 1.13 -7.03
C PRO A 25 -0.92 0.76 -5.58
N VAL A 26 -1.95 0.81 -4.75
CA VAL A 26 -1.89 0.54 -3.30
C VAL A 26 -3.12 -0.26 -2.90
N GLY A 27 -2.96 -1.23 -2.00
CA GLY A 27 -4.07 -2.02 -1.45
C GLY A 27 -4.58 -3.17 -2.33
N ASN A 28 -4.35 -3.13 -3.65
CA ASN A 28 -4.68 -4.23 -4.58
C ASN A 28 -3.40 -4.89 -5.13
N LEU A 29 -3.27 -6.21 -4.93
CA LEU A 29 -2.12 -6.99 -5.41
C LEU A 29 -2.08 -7.12 -6.94
N GLU A 30 -3.23 -7.13 -7.62
CA GLU A 30 -3.36 -7.24 -9.07
C GLU A 30 -2.84 -5.97 -9.74
N GLU A 31 -3.38 -4.81 -9.37
CA GLU A 31 -2.93 -3.51 -9.89
C GLU A 31 -1.43 -3.26 -9.60
N LEU A 32 -0.94 -3.73 -8.45
CA LEU A 32 0.50 -3.66 -8.11
C LEU A 32 1.34 -4.56 -9.01
N THR A 33 0.82 -5.74 -9.39
CA THR A 33 1.50 -6.68 -10.30
C THR A 33 1.58 -6.08 -11.70
N ASP A 34 0.44 -5.61 -12.22
CA ASP A 34 0.35 -4.99 -13.54
C ASP A 34 1.32 -3.81 -13.65
N TYR A 35 1.33 -2.92 -12.65
CA TYR A 35 2.25 -1.77 -12.64
C TYR A 35 3.73 -2.18 -12.62
N CYS A 36 4.08 -3.25 -11.90
CA CYS A 36 5.45 -3.76 -11.89
C CYS A 36 5.85 -4.33 -13.24
N GLU A 37 4.97 -5.10 -13.89
CA GLU A 37 5.21 -5.70 -15.21
C GLU A 37 5.32 -4.64 -16.31
N HIS A 38 4.41 -3.66 -16.31
CA HIS A 38 4.41 -2.57 -17.30
C HIS A 38 5.66 -1.68 -17.23
N LEU A 39 6.28 -1.57 -16.05
CA LEU A 39 7.46 -0.73 -15.84
C LEU A 39 8.78 -1.50 -15.77
N ASP A 40 8.77 -2.81 -16.05
CA ASP A 40 9.91 -3.72 -15.89
C ASP A 40 10.57 -3.62 -14.50
N LYS A 41 9.74 -3.39 -13.46
CA LYS A 41 10.18 -3.28 -12.07
C LYS A 41 9.98 -4.61 -11.36
N ARG A 42 11.04 -5.16 -10.76
CA ARG A 42 10.92 -6.36 -9.91
C ARG A 42 9.93 -6.11 -8.76
N ARG A 43 8.96 -7.02 -8.59
CA ARG A 43 8.01 -7.00 -7.47
C ARG A 43 8.76 -7.04 -6.15
N ARG A 44 8.39 -6.19 -5.18
CA ARG A 44 9.05 -6.18 -3.86
C ARG A 44 8.98 -7.57 -3.22
N HIS A 45 10.09 -7.98 -2.60
CA HIS A 45 10.13 -9.18 -1.76
C HIS A 45 8.99 -9.13 -0.73
N PHE A 46 8.35 -10.27 -0.46
CA PHE A 46 7.23 -10.40 0.48
C PHE A 46 5.91 -9.73 0.06
N ALA A 47 5.64 -9.55 -1.23
CA ALA A 47 4.31 -9.11 -1.69
C ALA A 47 3.17 -10.03 -1.18
N ASN A 48 3.44 -11.32 -0.94
CA ASN A 48 2.49 -12.25 -0.31
C ASN A 48 2.07 -11.81 1.11
N SER A 49 2.87 -11.02 1.82
CA SER A 49 2.49 -10.45 3.12
C SER A 49 1.40 -9.37 3.01
N CYS A 50 1.09 -8.88 1.81
CA CYS A 50 -0.04 -7.99 1.54
C CYS A 50 -1.39 -8.74 1.43
N GLN A 51 -1.43 -10.07 1.56
CA GLN A 51 -2.65 -10.89 1.47
C GLN A 51 -3.67 -10.66 2.61
N TYR A 52 -3.39 -9.81 3.60
CA TYR A 52 -4.28 -9.57 4.74
C TYR A 52 -5.52 -8.71 4.44
N LEU A 53 -5.85 -8.50 3.16
CA LEU A 53 -7.12 -7.92 2.70
C LEU A 53 -7.95 -8.98 1.96
N GLN A 54 -8.01 -10.21 2.49
CA GLN A 54 -9.05 -11.15 2.09
C GLN A 54 -10.38 -10.60 2.59
N VAL A 55 -11.13 -10.00 1.67
CA VAL A 55 -12.54 -9.67 1.85
C VAL A 55 -13.26 -10.97 2.24
N GLY A 56 -13.69 -11.01 3.50
CA GLY A 56 -14.71 -11.94 3.99
C GLY A 56 -16.01 -11.20 4.17
#